data_AF-A0A380WM08-F1
#
_entry.id   AF-A0A380WM08-F1
#
_cell.length_a   1.000
_cell.length_b   1.000
_cell.length_c   1.000
_cell.angle_alpha   90.00
_cell.angle_beta   90.00
_cell.angle_gamma   90.00
#
_symmetry.space_group_name_H-M   'P 1'
#
loop_
_entity.id
_entity.type
_entity.pdbx_description
1 polymer ?
#
loop_
_entity_poly.entity_id
_entity_poly.type
_entity_poly.pdbx_seq_one_letter_code
_entity_poly.pdbx_strand_id
1 'polypeptide(L)'
;MVEAPVGLQPEDFRQPASIERPETPDDLKAISRIGPKLEQVLNDLGIWTYGQIAGWTAEEVAWADDYLGFKGRIGRDDWIGQAAMLAGGN
;
A
#
# COMPACT_ATOMS: atom_id res chain seq x y z
N MET A 1 9.16 -16.05 -30.01
CA MET A 1 8.43 -16.38 -28.77
C MET A 1 9.38 -16.02 -27.65
N VAL A 2 9.29 -14.79 -27.13
CA VAL A 2 10.10 -14.36 -25.99
C VAL A 2 9.21 -14.50 -24.77
N GLU A 3 9.55 -15.44 -23.89
CA GLU A 3 8.87 -15.59 -22.62
C GLU A 3 9.29 -14.40 -21.75
N ALA A 4 8.36 -13.48 -21.52
CA ALA A 4 8.54 -12.39 -20.59
C ALA A 4 8.78 -12.98 -19.19
N PRO A 5 9.70 -12.42 -18.38
CA PRO A 5 9.86 -12.88 -17.01
C PRO A 5 8.52 -12.64 -16.29
N VAL A 6 8.02 -13.67 -15.61
CA VAL A 6 6.93 -13.58 -14.64
C VAL A 6 7.38 -12.63 -13.53
N GLY A 7 7.12 -11.36 -13.73
CA GLY A 7 7.35 -10.25 -12.83
C GLY A 7 6.30 -9.22 -13.20
N LEU A 8 5.53 -8.77 -12.21
CA LEU A 8 4.42 -7.85 -12.39
C LEU A 8 4.85 -6.68 -13.29
N GLN A 9 4.17 -6.50 -14.44
CA GLN A 9 4.59 -5.47 -15.38
C GLN A 9 4.06 -4.10 -14.92
N PRO A 10 4.69 -2.98 -15.29
CA PRO A 10 4.19 -1.64 -14.95
C PRO A 10 2.78 -1.35 -15.45
N GLU A 11 2.32 -2.07 -16.48
CA GLU A 11 0.95 -2.00 -17.00
C GLU A 11 -0.10 -2.67 -16.10
N ASP A 12 0.32 -3.61 -15.24
CA ASP A 12 -0.55 -4.29 -14.26
C ASP A 12 -0.70 -3.48 -12.97
N PHE A 13 0.09 -2.42 -12.79
CA PHE A 13 0.08 -1.59 -11.59
C PHE A 13 -1.27 -0.90 -11.45
N ARG A 14 -2.05 -1.29 -10.44
CA ARG A 14 -3.38 -0.74 -10.18
C ARG A 14 -3.33 0.23 -9.01
N GLN A 15 -3.90 1.42 -9.20
CA GLN A 15 -4.08 2.34 -8.07
C GLN A 15 -5.07 1.74 -7.06
N PRO A 16 -4.73 1.72 -5.76
CA PRO A 16 -5.61 1.18 -4.74
C PRO A 16 -6.88 1.99 -4.53
N ALA A 17 -7.90 1.31 -3.99
CA ALA A 17 -9.19 1.92 -3.69
C ALA A 17 -9.05 3.06 -2.68
N SER A 18 -9.34 4.28 -3.16
CA SER A 18 -9.38 5.50 -2.38
C SER A 18 -10.77 5.70 -1.79
N ILE A 19 -10.82 6.13 -0.52
CA ILE A 19 -12.04 6.50 0.19
C ILE A 19 -11.98 7.98 0.56
N GLU A 20 -13.16 8.56 0.77
CA GLU A 20 -13.26 9.88 1.39
C GLU A 20 -12.76 9.83 2.83
N ARG A 21 -12.24 10.95 3.33
CA ARG A 21 -11.63 11.02 4.65
C ARG A 21 -12.61 10.51 5.73
N PRO A 22 -12.33 9.38 6.39
CA PRO A 22 -13.19 8.84 7.42
C PRO A 22 -13.19 9.75 8.65
N GLU A 23 -14.23 9.64 9.48
CA GLU A 23 -14.30 10.36 10.76
C GLU A 23 -13.19 9.93 11.72
N THR A 24 -12.74 8.67 11.60
CA THR A 24 -11.62 8.09 12.33
C THR A 24 -10.58 7.53 11.36
N PRO A 25 -9.61 8.35 10.90
CA PRO A 25 -8.48 7.84 10.15
C PRO A 25 -7.59 6.98 11.06
N ASP A 26 -7.10 5.87 10.52
CA ASP A 26 -6.08 5.08 11.19
C ASP A 26 -4.71 5.75 11.06
N ASP A 27 -3.85 5.40 12.01
CA ASP A 27 -2.51 5.94 12.09
C ASP A 27 -1.55 5.11 11.24
N LEU A 28 -1.53 5.33 9.92
CA LEU A 28 -0.75 4.52 8.97
C LEU A 28 0.74 4.42 9.35
N LYS A 29 1.28 5.41 10.08
CA LYS A 29 2.66 5.36 10.60
C LYS A 29 2.91 4.26 11.65
N ALA A 30 1.87 3.60 12.15
CA ALA A 30 1.97 2.41 12.98
C ALA A 30 2.55 1.22 12.21
N ILE A 31 2.38 1.20 10.88
CA ILE A 31 3.05 0.22 10.01
C ILE A 31 4.53 0.59 9.95
N SER A 32 5.37 -0.36 10.34
CA SER A 32 6.82 -0.22 10.31
C SER A 32 7.25 0.09 8.89
N ARG A 33 8.03 1.17 8.72
CA ARG A 33 8.51 1.78 7.45
C ARG A 33 7.58 2.80 6.82
N ILE A 34 6.36 2.97 7.31
CA ILE A 34 5.52 4.12 6.96
C ILE A 34 5.94 5.33 7.80
N GLY A 35 6.56 6.32 7.15
CA GLY A 35 6.91 7.59 7.77
C GLY A 35 5.78 8.63 7.64
N PRO A 36 5.84 9.76 8.38
CA PRO A 36 4.83 10.81 8.34
C PRO A 36 4.65 11.41 6.93
N LYS A 37 5.71 11.44 6.13
CA LYS A 37 5.64 11.93 4.74
C LYS A 37 4.87 10.98 3.82
N LEU A 38 4.96 9.69 4.09
CA LEU A 38 4.31 8.66 3.30
C LEU A 38 2.84 8.52 3.68
N GLU A 39 2.54 8.58 4.98
CA GLU A 39 1.17 8.72 5.48
C GLU A 39 0.46 9.89 4.81
N GLN A 40 1.10 11.07 4.69
CA GLN A 40 0.51 12.20 3.96
C GLN A 40 0.20 11.86 2.50
N VAL A 41 1.12 11.21 1.79
CA VAL A 41 0.89 10.80 0.40
C VAL A 41 -0.26 9.80 0.29
N LEU A 42 -0.36 8.84 1.22
CA LEU A 42 -1.46 7.87 1.26
C LEU A 42 -2.80 8.57 1.55
N ASN A 43 -2.82 9.50 2.50
CA ASN A 43 -4.00 10.31 2.81
C ASN A 43 -4.44 11.16 1.61
N ASP A 44 -3.50 11.79 0.90
CA ASP A 44 -3.77 12.52 -0.36
C ASP A 44 -4.32 11.59 -1.45
N LEU A 45 -3.89 10.33 -1.49
CA LEU A 45 -4.44 9.30 -2.37
C LEU A 45 -5.81 8.79 -1.90
N GLY A 46 -6.32 9.21 -0.74
CA GLY A 46 -7.59 8.72 -0.18
C GLY A 46 -7.45 7.42 0.61
N ILE A 47 -6.25 7.09 1.09
CA ILE A 47 -5.99 5.91 1.90
C ILE A 47 -5.79 6.37 3.33
N TRP A 48 -6.76 6.03 4.17
CA TRP A 48 -6.85 6.54 5.53
C TRP A 48 -6.91 5.44 6.57
N THR A 49 -7.12 4.18 6.17
CA THR A 49 -7.35 3.07 7.10
C THR A 49 -6.40 1.90 6.85
N TYR A 50 -6.07 1.14 7.91
CA TYR A 50 -5.29 -0.10 7.75
C TYR A 50 -6.07 -1.14 6.95
N GLY A 51 -7.40 -1.15 7.06
CA GLY A 51 -8.25 -2.07 6.30
C GLY A 51 -8.10 -1.92 4.79
N GLN A 52 -7.87 -0.69 4.30
CA GLN A 52 -7.55 -0.46 2.89
C GLN A 52 -6.21 -1.08 2.51
N ILE A 53 -5.16 -0.84 3.30
CA ILE A 53 -3.81 -1.37 3.03
C ILE A 53 -3.78 -2.90 3.14
N ALA A 54 -4.47 -3.45 4.14
CA ALA A 54 -4.62 -4.89 4.34
C ALA A 54 -5.34 -5.57 3.16
N GLY A 55 -6.18 -4.83 2.45
CA GLY A 55 -6.88 -5.29 1.26
C GLY A 55 -6.10 -5.13 -0.04
N TRP A 56 -4.91 -4.53 -0.02
CA TRP A 56 -4.12 -4.34 -1.24
C TRP A 56 -3.67 -5.68 -1.82
N THR A 57 -3.73 -5.73 -3.14
CA THR A 57 -3.19 -6.79 -3.98
C THR A 57 -1.73 -6.52 -4.32
N ALA A 58 -1.05 -7.54 -4.85
CA ALA A 58 0.33 -7.39 -5.33
C ALA A 58 0.46 -6.29 -6.40
N GLU A 59 -0.59 -6.06 -7.20
CA GLU A 59 -0.68 -5.00 -8.20
C GLU A 59 -0.67 -3.60 -7.58
N GLU A 60 -1.45 -3.41 -6.52
CA GLU A 60 -1.56 -2.15 -5.80
C GLU A 60 -0.28 -1.84 -5.00
N VAL A 61 0.33 -2.86 -4.40
CA VAL A 61 1.62 -2.72 -3.73
C VAL A 61 2.70 -2.31 -4.72
N ALA A 62 2.76 -2.94 -5.89
CA ALA A 62 3.74 -2.59 -6.91
C ALA A 62 3.51 -1.19 -7.47
N TRP A 63 2.24 -0.79 -7.69
CA TRP A 63 1.89 0.58 -8.08
C TRP A 63 2.35 1.59 -7.04
N ALA A 64 2.05 1.36 -5.76
CA ALA A 64 2.45 2.25 -4.68
C ALA A 64 3.98 2.31 -4.56
N ASP A 65 4.65 1.17 -4.73
CA ASP A 65 6.10 1.08 -4.66
C ASP A 65 6.79 1.84 -5.80
N ASP A 66 6.26 1.76 -7.02
CA ASP A 66 6.72 2.52 -8.18
C ASP A 66 6.45 4.02 -8.01
N TYR A 67 5.22 4.37 -7.60
CA TYR A 67 4.80 5.75 -7.34
C TYR A 67 5.68 6.44 -6.29
N LEU A 68 6.09 5.70 -5.27
CA LEU A 68 6.93 6.19 -4.17
C LEU A 68 8.44 6.03 -4.46
N GLY A 69 8.81 5.35 -5.55
CA GLY A 69 10.20 5.06 -5.90
C GLY A 69 10.90 4.12 -4.91
N PHE A 70 10.14 3.25 -4.26
CA PHE A 70 10.63 2.37 -3.19
C PHE A 70 11.38 1.13 -3.70
N LYS A 71 11.18 0.74 -4.97
CA LYS A 71 11.89 -0.35 -5.70
C LYS A 71 11.80 -1.73 -5.03
N GLY A 72 10.61 -2.12 -4.63
CA GLY A 72 10.22 -3.39 -4.02
C GLY A 72 10.30 -3.38 -2.50
N ARG A 73 10.33 -2.21 -1.84
CA ARG A 73 10.39 -2.13 -0.38
C ARG A 73 9.03 -2.34 0.27
N ILE A 74 7.95 -1.85 -0.33
CA ILE A 74 6.60 -1.99 0.27
C ILE A 74 6.23 -3.47 0.45
N GLY A 75 6.46 -4.29 -0.58
CA GLY A 75 6.24 -5.74 -0.50
C GLY A 75 7.25 -6.46 0.40
N ARG A 76 8.49 -5.98 0.49
CA ARG A 76 9.51 -6.57 1.38
C ARG A 76 9.25 -6.32 2.86
N ASP A 77 8.73 -5.14 3.17
CA ASP A 77 8.40 -4.71 4.52
C ASP A 77 7.02 -5.24 4.95
N ASP A 78 6.34 -6.05 4.13
CA ASP A 78 5.07 -6.71 4.44
C ASP A 78 3.99 -5.77 4.98
N TRP A 79 3.79 -4.63 4.32
CA TRP A 79 2.83 -3.62 4.78
C TRP A 79 1.41 -4.18 4.89
N ILE A 80 1.01 -5.04 3.94
CA ILE A 80 -0.30 -5.70 3.97
C ILE A 80 -0.44 -6.54 5.23
N GLY A 81 0.56 -7.38 5.55
CA GLY A 81 0.53 -8.22 6.76
C GLY A 81 0.47 -7.38 8.03
N GLN A 82 1.30 -6.34 8.13
CA GLN A 82 1.27 -5.41 9.27
C GLN A 82 -0.06 -4.67 9.41
N ALA A 83 -0.60 -4.15 8.29
CA ALA A 83 -1.89 -3.49 8.26
C ALA A 83 -3.02 -4.45 8.66
N ALA A 84 -3.00 -5.70 8.19
CA ALA A 84 -3.97 -6.71 8.57
C ALA A 84 -3.90 -7.04 10.07
N MET A 85 -2.69 -7.09 10.65
CA MET A 85 -2.51 -7.27 12.10
C MET A 85 -3.05 -6.08 12.89
N LEU A 86 -2.89 -4.85 12.40
CA LEU A 86 -3.42 -3.64 13.04
C LEU A 86 -4.94 -3.51 12.86
N ALA A 87 -5.47 -3.88 11.71
CA ALA A 87 -6.91 -3.85 11.40
C ALA A 87 -7.70 -4.95 12.13
N GLY A 88 -7.11 -6.13 12.30
CA GLY A 88 -7.74 -7.29 12.96
C GLY A 88 -7.41 -7.46 14.44
N GLY A 89 -6.52 -6.63 15.00
CA GLY A 89 -6.02 -6.74 16.37
C GLY A 89 -6.93 -6.11 17.44
N ASN A 90 -8.25 -6.24 17.31
CA ASN A 90 -9.24 -5.74 18.27
C ASN A 90 -9.87 -6.89 19.06
#